data_AF-A0A1G6WLS1-F1
#
_entry.id   AF-A0A1G6WLS1-F1
#
_cell.length_a   1.000
_cell.length_b   1.000
_cell.length_c   1.000
_cell.angle_alpha   90.00
_cell.angle_beta   90.00
_cell.angle_gamma   90.00
#
_symmetry.space_group_name_H-M   'P 1'
#
loop_
_entity.id
_entity.type
_entity.pdbx_description
1 polymer ?
#
loop_
_entity_poly.entity_id
_entity_poly.type
_entity_poly.pdbx_seq_one_letter_code
_entity_poly.pdbx_strand_id
1 'polypeptide(L)' 'MTNALILGASGAIARHVIGFLGGNDRIRPTLYLRKAAKLSDLDTSGMTVIEGDKPSFM' A
#
# COMPACT_ATOMS: atom_id res chain seq x y z
N MET A 1 -0.70 -0.43 17.83
CA MET A 1 -1.04 -0.26 16.40
C MET A 1 0.11 0.46 15.74
N THR A 2 0.53 0.00 14.56
CA THR A 2 1.68 0.54 13.83
C THR A 2 1.22 1.04 12.47
N ASN A 3 1.54 2.29 12.15
CA ASN A 3 1.26 2.87 10.84
C ASN A 3 2.46 2.59 9.92
N ALA A 4 2.20 2.09 8.71
CA ALA A 4 3.23 1.78 7.73
C ALA A 4 2.91 2.46 6.40
N LEU A 5 3.87 3.16 5.81
CA LEU A 5 3.75 3.74 4.48
C LEU A 5 4.60 2.96 3.49
N ILE A 6 3.97 2.43 2.44
CA ILE A 6 4.63 1.70 1.37
C ILE A 6 4.67 2.60 0.14
N LEU A 7 5.85 3.15 -0.15
CA LEU A 7 6.11 3.93 -1.36
C LEU A 7 6.42 3.00 -2.55
N GLY A 8 5.82 3.29 -3.70
CA GLY A 8 5.99 2.43 -4.88
C GLY A 8 5.21 1.12 -4.75
N ALA A 9 4.00 1.17 -4.18
CA ALA A 9 3.19 -0.01 -3.82
C ALA A 9 2.86 -0.95 -5.00
N SER A 10 3.04 -0.51 -6.26
CA SER A 10 2.92 -1.36 -7.46
C SER A 10 4.14 -2.22 -7.78
N GLY A 11 5.26 -2.05 -7.07
CA GLY A 11 6.49 -2.81 -7.29
C GLY A 11 6.39 -4.27 -6.84
N ALA A 12 7.16 -5.17 -7.46
CA ALA A 12 7.08 -6.61 -7.20
C ALA A 12 7.27 -6.96 -5.70
N ILE A 13 8.28 -6.37 -5.05
CA ILE A 13 8.53 -6.59 -3.61
C ILE A 13 7.38 -6.04 -2.78
N ALA A 14 6.88 -4.84 -3.09
CA ALA A 14 5.78 -4.22 -2.36
C ALA A 14 4.52 -5.08 -2.41
N ARG A 15 4.24 -5.74 -3.54
CA ARG A 15 3.09 -6.65 -3.69
C ARG A 15 3.19 -7.87 -2.77
N HIS A 16 4.37 -8.44 -2.59
CA HIS A 16 4.59 -9.51 -1.59
C HIS A 16 4.40 -9.00 -0.16
N VAL A 17 4.89 -7.79 0.15
CA VAL A 17 4.71 -7.16 1.46
C VAL A 17 3.23 -6.88 1.75
N ILE A 18 2.48 -6.38 0.78
CA ILE A 18 1.03 -6.14 0.88
C ILE A 18 0.31 -7.44 1.24
N GLY A 19 0.59 -8.53 0.52
CA GLY A 19 0.01 -9.84 0.82
C GLY A 19 0.38 -10.36 2.21
N PHE A 20 1.61 -10.14 2.67
CA PHE A 20 2.05 -10.51 4.01
C PHE A 20 1.41 -9.68 5.13
N LEU A 21 1.16 -8.39 4.87
CA LEU A 21 0.52 -7.49 5.83
C LEU A 21 -1.01 -7.62 5.85
N GLY A 22 -1.60 -8.20 4.81
CA GLY A 22 -3.04 -8.50 4.74
C GLY A 22 -3.50 -9.33 5.93
N GLY A 23 -4.57 -8.90 6.59
CA GLY A 23 -5.14 -9.58 7.75
C GLY A 23 -4.41 -9.33 9.09
N ASN A 24 -3.40 -8.46 9.13
CA ASN A 24 -2.76 -8.07 10.39
C ASN A 24 -3.39 -6.82 10.99
N ASP A 25 -4.35 -7.00 11.91
CA ASP A 25 -5.08 -5.90 12.57
C ASP A 25 -4.20 -4.96 13.43
N ARG A 26 -2.94 -5.32 13.68
CA ARG A 26 -2.01 -4.47 14.42
C ARG A 26 -1.31 -3.45 13.53
N ILE A 27 -1.38 -3.59 12.21
CA ILE A 27 -0.72 -2.73 11.23
C ILE A 27 -1.79 -2.04 10.38
N ARG A 28 -1.59 -0.75 10.12
CA ARG A 28 -2.42 0.04 9.20
C ARG A 28 -1.56 0.48 8.01
N PRO A 29 -1.56 -0.29 6.90
CA PRO A 29 -0.77 0.03 5.72
C PRO A 29 -1.42 1.17 4.92
N THR A 30 -0.60 2.13 4.51
CA THR A 30 -0.91 3.10 3.47
C THR A 30 -0.07 2.79 2.25
N LEU A 31 -0.73 2.54 1.11
CA LEU A 31 -0.13 2.17 -0.16
C LEU A 31 -0.07 3.39 -1.07
N TYR A 32 1.14 3.89 -1.35
CA TYR A 32 1.33 5.03 -2.23
C TYR A 32 1.90 4.59 -3.58
N LEU A 33 1.20 4.94 -4.67
CA LEU A 33 1.60 4.57 -6.03
C LEU A 33 1.03 5.53 -7.09
N ARG A 34 1.63 5.53 -8.28
CA ARG A 34 1.22 6.42 -9.37
C ARG A 34 -0.10 6.04 -10.05
N LYS A 35 -0.49 4.76 -9.98
CA LYS A 35 -1.70 4.22 -10.62
C LYS A 35 -2.30 3.12 -9.74
N ALA A 36 -3.33 3.44 -8.97
CA ALA A 36 -4.04 2.54 -8.06
C ALA A 36 -4.61 1.32 -8.79
N ALA A 37 -5.00 1.47 -10.06
CA ALA A 37 -5.46 0.38 -10.92
C ALA A 37 -4.45 -0.78 -11.05
N LYS A 38 -3.16 -0.58 -10.73
CA LYS A 38 -2.15 -1.64 -10.70
C LYS A 38 -2.23 -2.56 -9.47
N LEU A 39 -3.15 -2.30 -8.54
CA LEU A 39 -3.45 -3.13 -7.37
C LEU A 39 -4.81 -3.83 -7.49
N SER A 40 -5.47 -3.79 -8.65
CA SER A 40 -6.81 -4.36 -8.84
C SER A 40 -6.91 -5.86 -8.58
N ASP A 41 -5.78 -6.55 -8.59
CA ASP A 41 -5.65 -7.98 -8.35
C ASP A 41 -5.18 -8.33 -6.93
N LEU A 42 -5.09 -7.34 -6.04
CA LEU A 42 -4.72 -7.52 -4.64
C LEU A 42 -5.90 -7.18 -3.72
N ASP A 43 -6.03 -7.95 -2.64
CA ASP A 43 -6.93 -7.58 -1.55
C ASP A 43 -6.29 -6.45 -0.74
N THR A 44 -6.83 -5.25 -0.89
CA THR A 44 -6.42 -4.06 -0.13
C THR A 44 -7.40 -3.74 0.99
N SER A 45 -8.25 -4.69 1.40
CA SER A 45 -9.18 -4.50 2.50
C SER A 45 -8.42 -4.14 3.79
N GLY A 46 -8.88 -3.09 4.48
CA GLY A 46 -8.21 -2.59 5.69
C GLY A 46 -6.94 -1.76 5.44
N MET A 47 -6.62 -1.44 4.17
CA MET A 47 -5.49 -0.60 3.80
C MET A 47 -5.98 0.72 3.19
N THR A 48 -5.18 1.77 3.33
CA THR A 48 -5.42 3.06 2.67
C THR A 48 -4.64 3.10 1.36
N VAL A 49 -5.30 3.34 0.23
CA VAL A 49 -4.62 3.50 -1.07
C VAL A 49 -4.59 4.97 -1.45
N ILE A 50 -3.40 5.49 -1.74
CA ILE A 50 -3.18 6.88 -2.17
C ILE A 50 -2.52 6.85 -3.55
N GLU A 51 -3.23 7.42 -4.52
CA GLU A 51 -2.66 7.66 -5.85
C GLU A 51 -1.91 8.99 -5.89
N GLY A 52 -0.68 9.00 -6.37
CA GLY A 52 0.10 10.22 -6.57
C GLY A 52 1.40 10.01 -7.33
N ASP A 53 1.84 11.04 -8.06
CA ASP A 53 3.02 10.98 -8.93
C ASP A 53 4.33 11.17 -8.15
N LYS A 54 4.36 12.13 -7.22
CA LYS A 54 5.52 12.48 -6.40
C LYS A 54 5.09 12.56 -4.95
N PRO A 55 5.78 11.90 -4.02
CA PRO A 55 5.49 12.05 -2.61
C PRO A 55 5.84 13.50 -2.19
N SER A 56 4.85 14.37 -2.10
CA SER A 56 4.99 15.66 -1.43
C SER A 56 4.63 15.45 0.05
N PHE A 57 5.64 15.26 0.87
CA PHE A 57 5.50 15.37 2.32
C PHE A 57 5.73 16.85 2.66
N MET A 58 4.67 17.66 2.58
CA MET A 58 4.66 19.02 3.14
C MET A 58 3.94 18.99 4.48
#